data_AF-A0A317Q5H2-F1
#
_entry.id   AF-A0A317Q5H2-F1
#
_cell.length_a   1.000
_cell.length_b   1.000
_cell.length_c   1.000
_cell.angle_alpha   90.00
_cell.angle_beta   90.00
_cell.angle_gamma   90.00
#
_symmetry.space_group_name_H-M   'P 1'
#
loop_
_entity.id
_entity.type
_entity.pdbx_description
1 polymer ?
#
loop_
_entity_poly.entity_id
_entity_poly.type
_entity_poly.pdbx_seq_one_letter_code
_entity_poly.pdbx_strand_id
1 'polypeptide(L)'
;MILTIDDKRNRDFIEPEHYEEIFNSQRTISFTGTALSVFSSADIEKRIAELEQLEQDKKFVFVGEKHWLKKFLEESRNIKFSRYHQWVKYQLIDVLGIKFSLSPFSVKDDFPKECWLATVDVSTYLIKSDKLDSKQFEIDTPEELELMVCGNNDGISPAHLIKLYEYLHDYEYIIGRDVFKNRNADFLYVGGFGVTNIEEPNKWDLYVDDSSGSGGTNLNIQYRQLWRS
;
A
#
# COMPACT_ATOMS: atom_id res chain seq x y z
N MET A 1 -9.70 -4.18 -6.94
CA MET A 1 -10.07 -2.78 -6.86
C MET A 1 -9.17 -2.20 -5.82
N ILE A 2 -8.23 -1.33 -6.22
CA ILE A 2 -7.83 -0.25 -5.32
C ILE A 2 -9.14 0.42 -4.98
N LEU A 3 -9.51 0.36 -3.70
CA LEU A 3 -10.81 0.82 -3.23
C LEU A 3 -11.11 2.14 -3.94
N THR A 4 -12.18 2.15 -4.73
CA THR A 4 -12.62 3.39 -5.34
C THR A 4 -12.89 4.37 -4.19
N ILE A 5 -12.89 5.66 -4.48
CA ILE A 5 -13.23 6.68 -3.48
C ILE A 5 -14.55 6.32 -2.77
N ASP A 6 -15.49 5.67 -3.46
CA ASP A 6 -16.77 5.23 -2.90
C ASP A 6 -16.66 3.98 -2.00
N ASP A 7 -15.75 3.03 -2.27
CA ASP A 7 -15.46 1.93 -1.33
C ASP A 7 -14.73 2.44 -0.08
N LYS A 8 -13.90 3.47 -0.24
CA LYS A 8 -13.15 4.11 0.85
C LYS A 8 -14.06 4.94 1.77
N ARG A 9 -15.10 5.57 1.23
CA ARG A 9 -16.09 6.37 1.99
C ARG A 9 -16.94 5.58 2.98
N ASN A 10 -17.02 4.25 2.84
CA ASN A 10 -17.81 3.38 3.72
C ASN A 10 -16.98 2.69 4.81
N ARG A 11 -15.70 3.06 4.96
CA ARG A 11 -14.84 2.53 6.02
C ARG A 11 -14.99 3.36 7.29
N ASP A 12 -15.17 2.66 8.40
CA ASP A 12 -14.95 3.26 9.72
C ASP A 12 -13.45 3.25 10.03
N PHE A 13 -12.99 4.28 10.74
CA PHE A 13 -11.64 4.26 11.30
C PHE A 13 -11.55 3.08 12.28
N ILE A 14 -10.52 2.27 12.13
CA ILE A 14 -10.20 1.16 13.02
C ILE A 14 -8.94 1.59 13.76
N GLU A 15 -8.98 1.55 15.09
CA GLU A 15 -7.81 1.87 15.90
C GLU A 15 -6.58 1.05 15.45
N PRO A 16 -5.38 1.64 15.41
CA PRO A 16 -4.23 1.01 14.76
C PRO A 16 -3.87 -0.38 15.29
N GLU A 17 -3.97 -0.60 16.60
CA GLU A 17 -3.69 -1.90 17.22
C GLU A 17 -4.69 -2.97 16.74
N HIS A 18 -5.98 -2.63 16.73
CA HIS A 18 -7.03 -3.52 16.24
C HIS A 18 -6.91 -3.77 14.73
N TYR A 19 -6.52 -2.74 13.96
CA TYR A 19 -6.27 -2.88 12.53
C TYR A 19 -5.17 -3.91 12.27
N GLU A 20 -4.06 -3.80 13.00
CA GLU A 20 -2.90 -4.67 12.84
C GLU A 20 -3.21 -6.13 13.25
N GLU A 21 -3.96 -6.34 14.33
CA GLU A 21 -4.42 -7.66 14.74
C GLU A 21 -5.25 -8.33 13.63
N ILE A 22 -6.23 -7.59 13.09
CA ILE A 22 -7.07 -8.10 11.99
C ILE A 22 -6.21 -8.37 10.76
N PHE A 23 -5.35 -7.43 10.35
CA PHE A 23 -4.48 -7.57 9.19
C PHE A 23 -3.59 -8.82 9.28
N ASN A 24 -2.91 -9.00 10.41
CA ASN A 24 -2.04 -10.14 10.64
C ASN A 24 -2.81 -11.46 10.64
N SER A 25 -4.01 -11.49 11.24
CA SER A 25 -4.87 -12.67 11.18
C SER A 25 -5.22 -13.05 9.72
N GLN A 26 -5.60 -12.07 8.90
CA GLN A 26 -5.97 -12.31 7.50
C GLN A 26 -4.78 -12.75 6.65
N ARG A 27 -3.59 -12.22 6.92
CA ARG A 27 -2.37 -12.59 6.20
C ARG A 27 -2.05 -14.08 6.31
N THR A 28 -2.37 -14.72 7.43
CA THR A 28 -2.11 -16.17 7.63
C THR A 28 -2.98 -17.09 6.78
N ILE A 29 -4.17 -16.63 6.39
CA ILE A 29 -5.16 -17.39 5.61
C ILE A 29 -5.34 -16.84 4.19
N SER A 30 -4.52 -15.85 3.82
CA SER A 30 -4.56 -15.16 2.55
C SER A 30 -4.07 -16.03 1.39
N PHE A 31 -4.70 -15.85 0.23
CA PHE A 31 -4.30 -16.49 -1.02
C PHE A 31 -3.27 -15.62 -1.78
N THR A 32 -2.95 -14.41 -1.30
CA THR A 32 -2.07 -13.46 -2.00
C THR A 32 -0.64 -13.97 -2.22
N GLY A 33 -0.19 -14.95 -1.41
CA GLY A 33 1.11 -15.60 -1.54
C GLY A 33 1.14 -16.84 -2.45
N THR A 34 0.01 -17.27 -3.00
CA THR A 34 -0.13 -18.53 -3.75
C THR A 34 -0.74 -18.32 -5.13
N ALA A 35 -0.63 -19.33 -5.99
CA ALA A 35 -1.26 -19.30 -7.31
C ALA A 35 -2.69 -19.85 -7.20
N LEU A 36 -3.70 -19.11 -7.65
CA LEU A 36 -5.12 -19.52 -7.54
C LEU A 36 -5.44 -20.80 -8.30
N SER A 37 -4.63 -21.15 -9.30
CA SER A 37 -4.80 -22.37 -10.10
C SER A 37 -4.79 -23.66 -9.27
N VAL A 38 -4.16 -23.65 -8.08
CA VAL A 38 -4.06 -24.83 -7.21
C VAL A 38 -5.27 -25.03 -6.30
N PHE A 39 -6.18 -24.05 -6.22
CA PHE A 39 -7.37 -24.11 -5.38
C PHE A 39 -8.62 -24.43 -6.20
N SER A 40 -9.56 -25.13 -5.58
CA SER A 40 -10.87 -25.35 -6.19
C SER A 40 -11.67 -24.06 -6.22
N SER A 41 -12.67 -23.96 -7.11
CA SER A 41 -13.57 -22.80 -7.10
C SER A 41 -14.31 -22.67 -5.76
N ALA A 42 -14.67 -23.80 -5.13
CA ALA A 42 -15.33 -23.81 -3.83
C ALA A 42 -14.45 -23.21 -2.71
N ASP A 43 -13.13 -23.47 -2.72
CA ASP A 43 -12.22 -22.86 -1.74
C ASP A 43 -12.11 -21.34 -1.93
N ILE A 44 -12.07 -20.89 -3.20
CA ILE A 44 -12.01 -19.46 -3.54
C ILE A 44 -13.32 -18.77 -3.15
N GLU A 45 -14.47 -19.36 -3.46
CA GLU A 45 -15.79 -18.85 -3.10
C GLU A 45 -15.97 -18.76 -1.59
N LYS A 46 -15.50 -19.78 -0.84
CA LYS A 46 -15.47 -19.75 0.62
C LYS A 46 -14.66 -18.56 1.13
N ARG A 47 -13.44 -18.35 0.61
CA ARG A 47 -12.59 -17.22 1.00
C ARG A 47 -13.24 -15.87 0.66
N ILE A 48 -13.92 -15.76 -0.48
CA ILE A 48 -14.70 -14.56 -0.83
C ILE A 48 -15.77 -14.28 0.23
N ALA A 49 -16.55 -15.29 0.63
CA ALA A 49 -17.59 -15.12 1.65
C ALA A 49 -17.03 -14.71 3.02
N GLU A 50 -15.88 -15.27 3.42
CA GLU A 50 -15.18 -14.86 4.65
C GLU A 50 -14.77 -13.37 4.61
N LEU A 51 -14.24 -12.92 3.48
CA LEU A 51 -13.86 -11.52 3.28
C LEU A 51 -15.08 -10.59 3.25
N GLU A 52 -16.19 -11.02 2.66
CA GLU A 52 -17.45 -10.25 2.68
C GLU A 52 -18.00 -10.10 4.10
N GLN A 53 -17.97 -11.17 4.90
CA GLN A 53 -18.37 -11.12 6.31
C GLN A 53 -17.47 -10.17 7.10
N LEU A 54 -16.15 -10.22 6.87
CA LEU A 54 -15.18 -9.34 7.52
C LEU A 54 -15.44 -7.87 7.19
N GLU A 55 -15.73 -7.56 5.92
CA GLU A 55 -16.11 -6.22 5.50
C GLU A 55 -17.43 -5.76 6.12
N GLN A 56 -18.40 -6.66 6.29
CA GLN A 56 -19.69 -6.33 6.90
C GLN A 56 -19.57 -6.07 8.41
N ASP A 57 -18.89 -6.97 9.13
CA ASP A 57 -18.79 -6.98 10.60
C ASP A 57 -17.77 -6.00 11.15
N LYS A 58 -16.61 -5.88 10.47
CA LYS A 58 -15.46 -5.11 10.94
C LYS A 58 -15.19 -3.87 10.11
N LYS A 59 -15.94 -3.65 9.01
CA LYS A 59 -15.69 -2.57 8.04
C LYS A 59 -14.25 -2.59 7.50
N PHE A 60 -13.64 -3.77 7.48
CA PHE A 60 -12.25 -3.97 7.10
C PHE A 60 -12.19 -4.63 5.71
N VAL A 61 -11.46 -4.02 4.77
CA VAL A 61 -11.19 -4.63 3.46
C VAL A 61 -9.74 -5.08 3.40
N PHE A 62 -9.51 -6.36 3.13
CA PHE A 62 -8.15 -6.90 3.16
C PHE A 62 -7.46 -6.76 1.81
N VAL A 63 -6.60 -5.74 1.66
CA VAL A 63 -5.68 -5.49 0.53
C VAL A 63 -6.25 -5.83 -0.86
N GLY A 64 -7.54 -5.61 -1.08
CA GLY A 64 -8.22 -5.97 -2.34
C GLY A 64 -8.24 -7.46 -2.71
N GLU A 65 -7.88 -8.40 -1.82
CA GLU A 65 -7.86 -9.86 -2.08
C GLU A 65 -9.21 -10.33 -2.65
N LYS A 66 -10.32 -9.93 -2.04
CA LYS A 66 -11.68 -10.31 -2.48
C LYS A 66 -11.92 -10.00 -3.96
N HIS A 67 -11.51 -8.82 -4.42
CA HIS A 67 -11.71 -8.39 -5.79
C HIS A 67 -10.85 -9.18 -6.78
N TRP A 68 -9.64 -9.54 -6.37
CA TRP A 68 -8.78 -10.41 -7.15
C TRP A 68 -9.39 -11.80 -7.32
N LEU A 69 -9.90 -12.39 -6.23
CA LEU A 69 -10.56 -13.69 -6.25
C LEU A 69 -11.81 -13.68 -7.15
N LYS A 70 -12.69 -12.68 -7.01
CA LYS A 70 -13.88 -12.52 -7.85
C LYS A 70 -13.51 -12.41 -9.32
N LYS A 71 -12.54 -11.56 -9.65
CA LYS A 71 -12.08 -11.39 -11.04
C LYS A 71 -11.52 -12.68 -11.65
N PHE A 72 -10.79 -13.47 -10.85
CA PHE A 72 -10.28 -14.76 -11.31
C PHE A 72 -11.41 -15.74 -11.66
N LEU A 73 -12.49 -15.77 -10.87
CA LEU A 73 -13.65 -16.63 -11.15
C LEU A 73 -14.49 -16.13 -12.33
N GLU A 74 -14.78 -14.82 -12.38
CA GLU A 74 -15.58 -14.18 -13.44
C GLU A 74 -14.98 -14.40 -14.83
N GLU A 75 -13.66 -14.35 -14.95
CA GLU A 75 -12.96 -14.58 -16.22
C GLU A 75 -12.65 -16.07 -16.48
N SER A 76 -13.50 -16.98 -15.99
CA SER A 76 -13.37 -18.43 -16.21
C SER A 76 -11.99 -19.00 -15.81
N ARG A 77 -11.45 -18.57 -14.66
CA ARG A 77 -10.12 -18.94 -14.15
C ARG A 77 -8.98 -18.45 -15.06
N ASN A 78 -9.09 -17.21 -15.55
CA ASN A 78 -8.09 -16.61 -16.43
C ASN A 78 -6.68 -16.67 -15.82
N ILE A 79 -5.76 -17.32 -16.54
CA ILE A 79 -4.36 -17.50 -16.15
C ILE A 79 -3.66 -16.15 -15.93
N LYS A 80 -4.09 -15.09 -16.63
CA LYS A 80 -3.54 -13.73 -16.52
C LYS A 80 -3.59 -13.18 -15.09
N PHE A 81 -4.56 -13.60 -14.28
CA PHE A 81 -4.72 -13.19 -12.88
C PHE A 81 -4.58 -14.36 -11.91
N SER A 82 -3.92 -15.44 -12.33
CA SER A 82 -3.68 -16.59 -11.45
C SER A 82 -2.76 -16.27 -10.28
N ARG A 83 -1.95 -15.20 -10.38
CA ARG A 83 -1.08 -14.74 -9.29
C ARG A 83 -1.38 -13.29 -8.90
N TYR A 84 -1.31 -13.03 -7.61
CA TYR A 84 -1.69 -11.73 -7.04
C TYR A 84 -0.88 -10.55 -7.61
N HIS A 85 0.43 -10.70 -7.79
CA HIS A 85 1.25 -9.62 -8.37
C HIS A 85 0.82 -9.21 -9.80
N GLN A 86 0.26 -10.13 -10.59
CA GLN A 86 -0.21 -9.82 -11.94
C GLN A 86 -1.45 -8.94 -11.87
N TRP A 87 -2.33 -9.26 -10.92
CA TRP A 87 -3.51 -8.46 -10.64
C TRP A 87 -3.13 -7.08 -10.07
N VAL A 88 -2.20 -7.02 -9.12
CA VAL A 88 -1.67 -5.76 -8.57
C VAL A 88 -1.09 -4.88 -9.67
N LYS A 89 -0.25 -5.46 -10.56
CA LYS A 89 0.30 -4.73 -11.71
C LYS A 89 -0.79 -4.14 -12.59
N TYR A 90 -1.81 -4.94 -12.91
CA TYR A 90 -2.97 -4.48 -13.67
C TYR A 90 -3.73 -3.35 -12.95
N GLN A 91 -3.92 -3.43 -11.62
CA GLN A 91 -4.58 -2.36 -10.87
C GLN A 91 -3.77 -1.05 -10.89
N LEU A 92 -2.47 -1.11 -10.61
CA LEU A 92 -1.64 0.10 -10.54
C LEU A 92 -1.42 0.74 -11.91
N ILE A 93 -1.11 -0.06 -12.93
CA ILE A 93 -0.72 0.47 -14.24
C ILE A 93 -1.93 0.66 -15.15
N ASP A 94 -2.75 -0.38 -15.32
CA ASP A 94 -3.81 -0.37 -16.33
C ASP A 94 -5.10 0.30 -15.82
N VAL A 95 -5.41 0.16 -14.52
CA VAL A 95 -6.63 0.77 -13.94
C VAL A 95 -6.36 2.18 -13.43
N LEU A 96 -5.31 2.38 -12.63
CA LEU A 96 -4.98 3.71 -12.10
C LEU A 96 -4.10 4.56 -13.03
N GLY A 97 -3.53 3.98 -14.08
CA GLY A 97 -2.70 4.74 -15.01
C GLY A 97 -1.37 5.22 -14.42
N ILE A 98 -0.87 4.60 -13.33
CA ILE A 98 0.40 4.99 -12.73
C ILE A 98 1.53 4.68 -13.71
N LYS A 99 2.28 5.73 -14.08
CA LYS A 99 3.37 5.63 -15.05
C LYS A 99 4.69 5.58 -14.30
N PHE A 100 5.24 4.37 -14.20
CA PHE A 100 6.58 4.19 -13.68
C PHE A 100 7.62 4.38 -14.78
N SER A 101 8.68 5.12 -14.48
CA SER A 101 9.88 5.26 -15.30
C SER A 101 11.10 4.81 -14.51
N LEU A 102 12.02 4.13 -15.19
CA LEU A 102 13.32 3.78 -14.60
C LEU A 102 14.04 5.07 -14.18
N SER A 103 14.52 5.12 -12.95
CA SER A 103 15.26 6.26 -12.44
C SER A 103 16.52 6.48 -13.29
N PRO A 104 16.74 7.70 -13.83
CA PRO A 104 17.96 8.01 -14.57
C PRO A 104 19.20 8.07 -13.67
N PHE A 105 18.99 8.11 -12.35
CA PHE A 105 20.06 8.12 -11.37
C PHE A 105 20.38 6.68 -10.99
N SER A 106 21.61 6.23 -11.27
CA SER A 106 22.26 5.25 -10.40
C SER A 106 22.40 5.94 -9.05
N VAL A 107 21.37 5.84 -8.22
CA VAL A 107 21.26 6.62 -7.00
C VAL A 107 22.53 6.35 -6.17
N LYS A 108 23.10 7.42 -5.61
CA LYS A 108 24.28 7.44 -4.72
C LYS A 108 24.39 6.14 -3.91
N ASP A 109 25.63 5.68 -3.66
CA ASP A 109 26.10 4.39 -3.09
C ASP A 109 25.24 3.65 -2.03
N ASP A 110 24.17 4.24 -1.49
CA ASP A 110 23.22 3.69 -0.53
C ASP A 110 21.89 3.17 -1.11
N PHE A 111 21.62 3.34 -2.42
CA PHE A 111 20.37 2.87 -3.04
C PHE A 111 20.62 1.75 -4.07
N PRO A 112 19.69 0.79 -4.21
CA PRO A 112 19.86 -0.31 -5.13
C PRO A 112 19.91 0.13 -6.60
N LYS A 113 20.70 -0.61 -7.38
CA LYS A 113 21.13 -0.27 -8.74
C LYS A 113 20.01 0.04 -9.74
N GLU A 114 18.76 -0.36 -9.52
CA GLU A 114 17.65 -0.21 -10.49
C GLU A 114 16.32 0.07 -9.76
N CYS A 115 15.98 1.36 -9.60
CA CYS A 115 14.73 1.82 -9.00
C CYS A 115 13.81 2.45 -10.07
N TRP A 116 12.50 2.24 -9.92
CA TRP A 116 11.46 2.81 -10.77
C TRP A 116 10.68 3.86 -9.97
N LEU A 117 10.42 5.01 -10.61
CA LEU A 117 9.79 6.18 -10.01
C LEU A 117 8.45 6.47 -10.69
N ALA A 118 7.47 6.90 -9.91
CA ALA A 118 6.22 7.48 -10.41
C ALA A 118 5.78 8.62 -9.49
N THR A 119 4.96 9.52 -10.00
CA THR A 119 4.27 10.54 -9.20
C THR A 119 2.78 10.35 -9.37
N VAL A 120 2.03 10.42 -8.27
CA VAL A 120 0.59 10.20 -8.28
C VAL A 120 -0.13 11.28 -7.48
N ASP A 121 -1.33 11.65 -7.91
CA ASP A 121 -2.18 12.58 -7.18
C ASP A 121 -2.70 11.91 -5.91
N VAL A 122 -2.38 12.50 -4.76
CA VAL A 122 -2.73 12.00 -3.42
C VAL A 122 -4.25 11.88 -3.23
N SER A 123 -5.04 12.80 -3.81
CA SER A 123 -6.50 12.77 -3.73
C SER A 123 -7.12 11.53 -4.35
N THR A 124 -6.38 10.83 -5.22
CA THR A 124 -6.77 9.52 -5.78
C THR A 124 -6.75 8.41 -4.73
N TYR A 125 -5.92 8.54 -3.68
CA TYR A 125 -5.66 7.49 -2.70
C TYR A 125 -6.15 7.81 -1.29
N LEU A 126 -6.30 9.08 -0.92
CA LEU A 126 -6.79 9.43 0.41
C LEU A 126 -8.25 9.09 0.60
N ILE A 127 -8.55 8.54 1.78
CA ILE A 127 -9.88 8.71 2.36
C ILE A 127 -9.98 10.17 2.80
N LYS A 128 -10.86 10.96 2.17
CA LYS A 128 -11.34 12.21 2.78
C LYS A 128 -12.13 11.81 4.01
N SER A 129 -11.45 11.74 5.15
CA SER A 129 -12.04 11.31 6.40
C SER A 129 -12.02 12.49 7.36
N ASP A 130 -13.20 13.07 7.54
CA ASP A 130 -13.60 13.79 8.76
C ASP A 130 -13.53 12.92 10.03
N LYS A 131 -13.17 11.63 9.91
CA LYS A 131 -12.88 10.72 11.03
C LYS A 131 -11.38 10.48 11.29
N LEU A 132 -10.48 10.98 10.43
CA LEU A 132 -9.06 11.19 10.79
C LEU A 132 -8.91 12.45 11.66
N ASP A 133 -10.01 13.18 11.85
CA ASP A 133 -10.19 14.28 12.79
C ASP A 133 -10.12 13.76 14.25
N SER A 134 -8.96 13.21 14.62
CA SER A 134 -8.45 13.59 15.93
C SER A 134 -8.31 15.10 15.85
N LYS A 135 -9.03 15.84 16.69
CA LYS A 135 -9.01 17.31 16.80
C LYS A 135 -7.64 17.91 17.14
N GLN A 136 -6.56 17.17 16.90
CA GLN A 136 -5.18 17.46 17.23
C GLN A 136 -4.30 17.72 16.00
N PHE A 137 -4.71 17.36 14.76
CA PHE A 137 -3.81 17.48 13.59
C PHE A 137 -4.53 17.91 12.31
N GLU A 138 -4.06 19.00 11.69
CA GLU A 138 -4.33 19.30 10.28
C GLU A 138 -3.33 18.53 9.41
N ILE A 139 -3.82 17.62 8.57
CA ILE A 139 -2.96 16.93 7.60
C ILE A 139 -2.89 17.81 6.35
N ASP A 140 -1.80 18.55 6.17
CA ASP A 140 -1.48 19.12 4.86
C ASP A 140 -0.97 17.99 3.98
N THR A 141 -1.92 17.38 3.27
CA THR A 141 -1.60 16.26 2.37
C THR A 141 -1.19 16.87 1.04
N PRO A 142 -0.01 16.51 0.51
CA PRO A 142 0.43 17.11 -0.74
C PRO A 142 -0.55 16.84 -1.86
N GLU A 143 -0.52 17.67 -2.90
CA GLU A 143 -1.25 17.38 -4.13
C GLU A 143 -0.72 16.09 -4.78
N GLU A 144 0.59 15.83 -4.65
CA GLU A 144 1.29 14.73 -5.32
C GLU A 144 2.17 13.91 -4.35
N LEU A 145 2.22 12.59 -4.56
CA LEU A 145 3.06 11.63 -3.84
C LEU A 145 4.08 11.02 -4.79
N GLU A 146 5.36 11.10 -4.44
CA GLU A 146 6.41 10.37 -5.14
C GLU A 146 6.43 8.90 -4.72
N LEU A 147 6.38 7.99 -5.67
CA LEU A 147 6.44 6.54 -5.47
C LEU A 147 7.76 6.01 -6.01
N MET A 148 8.47 5.23 -5.20
CA MET A 148 9.68 4.53 -5.61
C MET A 148 9.58 3.05 -5.33
N VAL A 149 10.03 2.24 -6.29
CA VAL A 149 9.94 0.78 -6.19
C VAL A 149 11.11 0.10 -6.90
N CYS A 150 11.70 -0.91 -6.27
CA CYS A 150 12.78 -1.68 -6.89
C CYS A 150 12.32 -2.50 -8.09
N GLY A 151 13.22 -2.63 -9.05
CA GLY A 151 13.06 -3.53 -10.17
C GLY A 151 14.39 -3.85 -10.81
N ASN A 152 14.32 -4.12 -12.10
CA ASN A 152 15.47 -4.17 -12.97
C ASN A 152 15.20 -3.43 -14.29
N ASN A 153 16.11 -3.51 -15.25
CA ASN A 153 15.92 -2.95 -16.60
C ASN A 153 14.71 -3.55 -17.35
N ASP A 154 14.27 -4.76 -16.99
CA ASP A 154 13.13 -5.45 -17.61
C ASP A 154 11.79 -5.08 -16.94
N GLY A 155 11.82 -4.45 -15.77
CA GLY A 155 10.64 -3.96 -15.08
C GLY A 155 10.70 -4.05 -13.56
N ILE A 156 9.58 -3.67 -12.95
CA ILE A 156 9.43 -3.63 -11.49
C ILE A 156 9.39 -5.04 -10.89
N SER A 157 10.03 -5.21 -9.72
CA SER A 157 9.99 -6.44 -8.95
C SER A 157 8.56 -6.74 -8.46
N PRO A 158 8.00 -7.93 -8.73
CA PRO A 158 6.65 -8.29 -8.30
C PRO A 158 6.40 -8.15 -6.80
N ALA A 159 7.38 -8.51 -5.98
CA ALA A 159 7.27 -8.44 -4.53
C ALA A 159 7.18 -6.99 -4.02
N HIS A 160 7.99 -6.11 -4.60
CA HIS A 160 8.00 -4.69 -4.22
C HIS A 160 6.75 -3.97 -4.74
N LEU A 161 6.23 -4.37 -5.90
CA LEU A 161 4.98 -3.84 -6.43
C LEU A 161 3.77 -4.24 -5.57
N ILE A 162 3.71 -5.48 -5.09
CA ILE A 162 2.70 -5.91 -4.10
C ILE A 162 2.76 -5.03 -2.86
N LYS A 163 3.97 -4.80 -2.35
CA LYS A 163 4.17 -4.01 -1.14
C LYS A 163 3.71 -2.58 -1.32
N LEU A 164 4.13 -1.92 -2.41
CA LEU A 164 3.66 -0.59 -2.76
C LEU A 164 2.13 -0.51 -2.81
N TYR A 165 1.48 -1.51 -3.41
CA TYR A 165 0.02 -1.59 -3.43
C TYR A 165 -0.59 -1.71 -2.03
N GLU A 166 -0.07 -2.58 -1.17
CA GLU A 166 -0.55 -2.72 0.22
C GLU A 166 -0.43 -1.40 0.98
N TYR A 167 0.69 -0.69 0.82
CA TYR A 167 0.91 0.59 1.48
C TYR A 167 0.00 1.71 0.94
N LEU A 168 -0.22 1.78 -0.37
CA LEU A 168 -1.18 2.72 -0.96
C LEU A 168 -2.64 2.38 -0.57
N HIS A 169 -2.93 1.10 -0.34
CA HIS A 169 -4.24 0.65 0.12
C HIS A 169 -4.49 1.04 1.59
N ASP A 170 -3.45 1.07 2.41
CA ASP A 170 -3.50 1.30 3.86
C ASP A 170 -2.90 2.66 4.27
N TYR A 171 -2.71 3.56 3.31
CA TYR A 171 -1.97 4.81 3.47
C TYR A 171 -2.45 5.63 4.67
N GLU A 172 -3.77 5.82 4.80
CA GLU A 172 -4.39 6.56 5.91
C GLU A 172 -4.06 5.99 7.29
N TYR A 173 -3.99 4.66 7.41
CA TYR A 173 -3.64 3.98 8.66
C TYR A 173 -2.16 4.11 8.98
N ILE A 174 -1.31 4.10 7.96
CA ILE A 174 0.14 4.28 8.11
C ILE A 174 0.43 5.70 8.62
N ILE A 175 -0.17 6.72 8.02
CA ILE A 175 -0.02 8.10 8.50
C ILE A 175 -0.61 8.23 9.91
N GLY A 176 -1.85 7.76 10.11
CA GLY A 176 -2.54 7.74 11.41
C GLY A 176 -1.71 7.15 12.55
N ARG A 177 -1.15 5.95 12.32
CA ARG A 177 -0.43 5.16 13.33
C ARG A 177 1.02 5.59 13.49
N ASP A 178 1.77 5.61 12.40
CA ASP A 178 3.24 5.62 12.47
C ASP A 178 3.81 7.02 12.55
N VAL A 179 3.10 7.98 11.97
CA VAL A 179 3.57 9.36 11.85
C VAL A 179 3.09 10.19 13.05
N PHE A 180 1.79 10.15 13.38
CA PHE A 180 1.25 10.96 14.49
C PHE A 180 1.51 10.38 15.88
N LYS A 181 1.38 9.07 16.09
CA LYS A 181 1.61 8.47 17.41
C LYS A 181 3.06 8.62 17.89
N ASN A 182 4.01 8.68 16.95
CA ASN A 182 5.44 8.70 17.24
C ASN A 182 6.05 10.11 17.21
N ARG A 183 5.30 11.13 16.79
CA ARG A 183 5.81 12.51 16.73
C ARG A 183 4.85 13.47 17.43
N ASN A 184 5.41 14.25 18.37
CA ASN A 184 4.79 15.50 18.85
C ASN A 184 5.06 16.62 17.83
N ALA A 185 4.71 16.41 16.56
CA ALA A 185 4.90 17.41 15.52
C ALA A 185 3.57 18.10 15.22
N ASP A 186 3.58 19.43 15.24
CA ASP A 186 2.41 20.26 14.95
C ASP A 186 2.01 20.20 13.45
N PHE A 187 2.96 19.80 12.58
CA PHE A 187 2.76 19.74 11.13
C PHE A 187 3.69 18.71 10.49
N LEU A 188 3.16 17.85 9.62
CA LEU A 188 3.90 16.79 8.93
C LEU A 188 3.50 16.74 7.46
N TYR A 189 4.49 16.85 6.57
CA TYR A 189 4.29 16.78 5.12
C TYR A 189 4.83 15.45 4.59
N VAL A 190 4.01 14.62 3.95
CA VAL A 190 4.42 13.30 3.44
C VAL A 190 4.62 13.36 1.92
N GLY A 191 5.86 13.59 1.47
CA GLY A 191 6.20 13.80 0.06
C GLY A 191 6.30 12.52 -0.79
N GLY A 192 6.41 11.34 -0.18
CA GLY A 192 6.52 10.11 -0.96
C GLY A 192 6.69 8.81 -0.18
N PHE A 193 6.71 7.71 -0.91
CA PHE A 193 6.78 6.34 -0.41
C PHE A 193 7.73 5.49 -1.25
N GLY A 194 8.67 4.78 -0.61
CA GLY A 194 9.67 3.93 -1.27
C GLY A 194 9.65 2.48 -0.79
N VAL A 195 9.51 1.50 -1.69
CA VAL A 195 9.86 0.09 -1.41
C VAL A 195 11.15 -0.23 -2.17
N THR A 196 12.27 0.07 -1.53
CA THR A 196 13.59 0.06 -2.17
C THR A 196 14.54 -0.98 -1.61
N ASN A 197 14.17 -1.77 -0.60
CA ASN A 197 15.07 -2.79 -0.06
C ASN A 197 14.94 -4.11 -0.84
N ILE A 198 15.89 -4.38 -1.73
CA ILE A 198 15.91 -5.60 -2.57
C ILE A 198 15.90 -6.90 -1.75
N GLU A 199 16.63 -6.92 -0.63
CA GLU A 199 16.78 -8.13 0.20
C GLU A 199 15.53 -8.38 1.05
N GLU A 200 14.87 -7.31 1.49
CA GLU A 200 13.75 -7.35 2.40
C GLU A 200 12.62 -6.42 1.92
N PRO A 201 11.73 -6.87 1.02
CA PRO A 201 10.65 -6.05 0.47
C PRO A 201 9.63 -5.55 1.51
N ASN A 202 9.64 -6.10 2.73
CA ASN A 202 8.83 -5.58 3.84
C ASN A 202 9.45 -4.32 4.48
N LYS A 203 10.66 -3.92 4.08
CA LYS A 203 11.27 -2.64 4.45
C LYS A 203 10.94 -1.61 3.39
N TRP A 204 10.50 -0.46 3.86
CA TRP A 204 10.03 0.66 3.07
C TRP A 204 10.40 1.97 3.77
N ASP A 205 10.43 3.03 2.99
CA ASP A 205 10.77 4.38 3.42
C ASP A 205 9.57 5.30 3.21
N LEU A 206 9.33 6.19 4.17
CA LEU A 206 8.39 7.30 4.05
C LEU A 206 9.20 8.60 3.92
N TYR A 207 8.95 9.36 2.86
CA TYR A 207 9.56 10.67 2.68
C TYR A 207 8.68 11.70 3.38
N VAL A 208 9.18 12.27 4.48
CA VAL A 208 8.45 13.25 5.29
C VAL A 208 9.29 14.52 5.44
N ASP A 209 8.69 15.67 5.14
CA ASP A 209 9.24 17.00 5.46
C ASP A 209 8.57 17.53 6.74
N ASP A 210 9.40 18.07 7.63
CA ASP A 210 8.99 18.65 8.91
C ASP A 210 9.30 20.14 8.82
N SER A 211 8.31 20.94 8.45
CA SER A 211 8.49 22.37 8.22
C SER A 211 8.65 23.19 9.51
N SER A 212 8.84 22.55 10.68
CA SER A 212 9.00 23.24 11.96
C SER A 212 10.37 23.92 12.18
N GLY A 213 11.23 24.06 11.15
CA GLY A 213 12.44 24.87 11.27
C GLY A 213 13.34 24.88 10.04
N SER A 214 13.37 26.02 9.34
CA SER A 214 14.43 26.51 8.43
C SER A 214 15.42 25.48 7.89
N GLY A 215 15.19 25.05 6.64
CA GLY A 215 16.12 24.26 5.84
C GLY A 215 15.62 22.83 5.72
N GLY A 216 14.99 22.53 4.58
CA GLY A 216 14.53 21.18 4.23
C GLY A 216 15.64 20.19 4.51
N THR A 217 15.49 19.47 5.62
CA THR A 217 16.30 18.31 5.91
C THR A 217 15.77 17.24 4.99
N ASN A 218 16.61 16.80 4.04
CA ASN A 218 16.49 15.45 3.53
C ASN A 218 16.67 14.53 4.74
N LEU A 219 15.58 14.29 5.46
CA LEU A 219 15.48 13.18 6.38
C LEU A 219 15.51 11.97 5.46
N ASN A 220 16.71 11.44 5.28
CA ASN A 220 16.91 10.04 4.93
C ASN A 220 16.34 9.28 6.13
N ILE A 221 15.01 9.15 6.20
CA ILE A 221 14.33 8.23 7.10
C ILE A 221 14.62 6.85 6.51
N GLN A 222 15.88 6.42 6.61
CA GLN A 222 16.15 5.00 6.70
C GLN A 222 15.34 4.56 7.91
N TYR A 223 14.27 3.82 7.70
CA TYR A 223 13.82 2.93 8.76
C TYR A 223 15.02 2.01 9.05
N ARG A 224 15.83 2.40 10.04
CA ARG A 224 16.47 1.44 10.94
C ARG A 224 15.32 0.65 11.51
N GLN A 225 15.02 -0.46 10.85
CA GLN A 225 14.47 -1.66 11.44
C GLN A 225 13.40 -1.40 12.50
N LEU A 226 12.14 -1.20 12.08
CA LEU A 226 11.06 -1.75 12.88
C LEU A 226 10.98 -3.24 12.53
N TRP A 227 11.95 -4.02 13.02
CA TRP A 227 11.75 -5.46 13.16
C TRP A 227 10.53 -5.65 14.05
N ARG A 228 9.53 -6.35 13.56
CA ARG A 228 8.69 -7.20 14.42
C ARG A 228 9.05 -8.64 14.07
N SER A 229 9.71 -9.29 15.03
CA SER A 229 9.72 -10.74 15.18
C SER A 229 8.30 -11.29 15.18
#